data_AF-A0A177M614-F1
#
_entry.id   AF-A0A177M614-F1
#
_cell.length_a   1.000
_cell.length_b   1.000
_cell.length_c   1.000
_cell.angle_alpha   90.00
_cell.angle_beta   90.00
_cell.angle_gamma   90.00
#
_symmetry.space_group_name_H-M   'P 1'
#
loop_
_entity.id
_entity.type
_entity.pdbx_description
1 polymer ?
#
loop_
_entity_poly.entity_id
_entity_poly.type
_entity_poly.pdbx_seq_one_letter_code
_entity_poly.pdbx_strand_id
1 'polypeptide(L)'
;MYSKVGDQNTVKRTIFYSWQSDLDASGNRNLIEDALKRAIKSIKKDDTGSVEPVLDRDTAGVSGSPSISESIFAKITLADVFVADVSIINTGSENRLTPNPNVLVELGYAIAQLGWERVVLVQNTAYGSPEELPFDLRGRRVVPYSFRNDTDNRSEVRALLQGRLEAALKAALHESTQMSLPSGKGAPLWWGKWKNDSDGLGFGGTLNIREVCATGFLFDLSVFNGSHSGEITAYARLVAQDLAYARVENGPDGEVGEIQFRRELSGDRQIIRVEETSSCHYYHGMGVQFSGNFVHVLEPLFDYGFLNELEMMSLVRLTGEYYESLRVRFQGIGESECLDSFEAKVIHGGVRGLYTIMEGIIMSGPRGELWAAYLDDDVARYFTTEPKWKEQLPKTIEDWRSRFNDKPVKFHAYVSAIPPDEP
;
A
#
# COMPACT_ATOMS: atom_id res chain seq x y z
N MET A 1 -42.04 -14.32 -19.33
CA MET A 1 -41.05 -13.93 -20.34
C MET A 1 -39.86 -13.37 -19.57
N TYR A 2 -38.83 -14.19 -19.35
CA TYR A 2 -37.67 -13.81 -18.54
C TYR A 2 -36.85 -12.76 -19.30
N SER A 3 -36.84 -11.52 -18.81
CA SER A 3 -35.94 -10.47 -19.29
C SER A 3 -34.56 -10.66 -18.67
N LYS A 4 -33.54 -10.70 -19.55
CA LYS A 4 -32.13 -10.93 -19.28
C LYS A 4 -31.57 -10.04 -18.16
N VAL A 5 -30.84 -10.69 -17.26
CA VAL A 5 -29.87 -10.11 -16.32
C VAL A 5 -28.89 -9.25 -17.11
N GLY A 6 -28.83 -7.95 -16.81
CA GLY A 6 -27.92 -6.98 -17.43
C GLY A 6 -26.59 -6.92 -16.68
N ASP A 7 -25.51 -7.12 -17.44
CA ASP A 7 -24.09 -6.81 -17.21
C ASP A 7 -23.52 -6.83 -15.79
N GLN A 8 -22.62 -7.80 -15.57
CA GLN A 8 -21.70 -7.82 -14.43
C GLN A 8 -20.72 -6.65 -14.54
N ASN A 9 -20.66 -5.83 -13.48
CA ASN A 9 -19.72 -4.73 -13.35
C ASN A 9 -18.30 -5.29 -13.34
N THR A 10 -17.46 -4.87 -14.28
CA THR A 10 -16.19 -5.53 -14.54
C THR A 10 -15.03 -4.80 -13.86
N VAL A 11 -14.35 -5.47 -12.93
CA VAL A 11 -13.15 -4.95 -12.24
C VAL A 11 -12.04 -4.70 -13.26
N LYS A 12 -11.61 -3.43 -13.35
CA LYS A 12 -10.52 -3.00 -14.23
C LYS A 12 -9.17 -3.45 -13.68
N ARG A 13 -8.68 -4.61 -14.11
CA ARG A 13 -7.36 -5.12 -13.74
C ARG A 13 -6.26 -4.46 -14.57
N THR A 14 -5.21 -3.96 -13.94
CA THR A 14 -4.08 -3.26 -14.55
C THR A 14 -2.80 -4.09 -14.50
N ILE A 15 -2.13 -4.21 -15.64
CA ILE A 15 -0.86 -4.94 -15.77
C ILE A 15 0.19 -3.93 -16.19
N PHE A 16 1.26 -3.79 -15.41
CA PHE A 16 2.40 -2.93 -15.73
C PHE A 16 3.52 -3.76 -16.35
N TYR A 17 4.04 -3.32 -17.49
CA TYR A 17 5.16 -3.98 -18.18
C TYR A 17 6.42 -3.12 -18.19
N SER A 18 7.41 -3.54 -17.41
CA SER A 18 8.75 -2.95 -17.38
C SER A 18 9.63 -3.62 -18.43
N TRP A 19 10.00 -2.83 -19.44
CA TRP A 19 10.76 -3.27 -20.60
C TRP A 19 12.14 -2.62 -20.66
N GLN A 20 13.06 -3.30 -21.33
CA GLN A 20 14.44 -2.90 -21.55
C GLN A 20 14.68 -2.41 -22.99
N SER A 21 15.66 -1.53 -23.17
CA SER A 21 16.02 -0.94 -24.47
C SER A 21 17.36 -1.40 -25.04
N ASP A 22 18.13 -2.21 -24.29
CA ASP A 22 19.52 -2.54 -24.65
C ASP A 22 19.66 -3.71 -25.63
N LEU A 23 18.63 -4.56 -25.74
CA LEU A 23 18.61 -5.65 -26.71
C LEU A 23 17.75 -5.28 -27.93
N ASP A 24 17.87 -6.08 -28.99
CA ASP A 24 17.09 -5.88 -30.20
C ASP A 24 15.58 -5.87 -29.89
N ALA A 25 14.91 -4.77 -30.24
CA ALA A 25 13.51 -4.56 -29.90
C ALA A 25 12.58 -5.54 -30.62
N SER A 26 12.94 -6.02 -31.82
CA SER A 26 12.15 -7.01 -32.54
C SER A 26 12.04 -8.29 -31.73
N GLY A 27 13.16 -8.82 -31.23
CA GLY A 27 13.20 -10.07 -30.47
C GLY A 27 12.84 -9.99 -28.99
N ASN A 28 12.82 -8.78 -28.41
CA ASN A 28 12.56 -8.57 -26.99
C ASN A 28 11.29 -7.73 -26.81
N ARG A 29 11.45 -6.43 -26.55
CA ARG A 29 10.33 -5.50 -26.27
C ARG A 29 9.09 -5.75 -27.11
N ASN A 30 9.20 -5.72 -28.44
CA ASN A 30 8.05 -5.81 -29.35
C ASN A 30 7.43 -7.22 -29.37
N LEU A 31 8.24 -8.27 -29.22
CA LEU A 31 7.75 -9.66 -29.19
C LEU A 31 7.01 -9.95 -27.88
N ILE A 32 7.59 -9.54 -26.75
CA ILE A 32 6.99 -9.68 -25.42
C ILE A 32 5.70 -8.87 -25.35
N GLU A 33 5.71 -7.62 -25.84
CA GLU A 33 4.52 -6.76 -25.84
C GLU A 33 3.39 -7.34 -26.70
N ASP A 34 3.66 -7.84 -27.91
CA ASP A 34 2.64 -8.50 -28.75
C ASP A 34 2.09 -9.78 -28.07
N ALA A 35 2.97 -10.58 -27.45
CA ALA A 35 2.54 -11.77 -26.71
C ALA A 35 1.69 -11.43 -25.49
N LEU A 36 2.08 -10.41 -24.70
CA LEU A 36 1.31 -9.89 -23.56
C LEU A 36 -0.06 -9.37 -23.99
N LYS A 37 -0.12 -8.51 -25.02
CA LYS A 37 -1.40 -7.98 -25.55
C LYS A 37 -2.36 -9.10 -25.93
N ARG A 38 -1.85 -10.16 -26.55
CA ARG A 38 -2.66 -11.33 -26.96
C ARG A 38 -3.07 -12.20 -25.77
N ALA A 39 -2.17 -12.47 -24.83
CA ALA A 39 -2.48 -13.23 -23.61
C ALA A 39 -3.59 -12.54 -22.82
N ILE A 40 -3.48 -11.22 -22.64
CA ILE A 40 -4.49 -10.42 -21.93
C ILE A 40 -5.83 -10.43 -22.68
N LYS A 41 -5.82 -10.30 -24.00
CA LYS A 41 -7.03 -10.42 -24.83
C LYS A 41 -7.68 -11.81 -24.73
N SER A 42 -6.88 -12.86 -24.56
CA SER A 42 -7.34 -14.24 -24.33
C SER A 42 -8.05 -14.34 -22.97
N ILE A 43 -7.41 -13.85 -21.91
CA ILE A 43 -7.97 -13.82 -20.55
C ILE A 43 -9.34 -13.10 -20.53
N LYS A 44 -9.45 -11.93 -21.19
CA LYS A 44 -10.72 -11.20 -21.31
C LYS A 44 -11.87 -11.97 -21.99
N LYS A 45 -11.56 -12.99 -22.81
CA LYS A 45 -12.60 -13.77 -23.51
C LYS A 45 -13.13 -14.92 -22.64
N ASP A 46 -12.28 -15.46 -21.78
CA ASP A 46 -12.61 -16.57 -20.88
C ASP A 46 -13.28 -16.08 -19.59
N ASP A 47 -13.07 -14.82 -19.21
CA ASP A 47 -13.54 -14.22 -17.96
C ASP A 47 -14.51 -13.07 -18.29
N THR A 48 -15.68 -13.00 -17.64
CA THR A 48 -16.69 -11.94 -17.89
C THR A 48 -16.27 -10.56 -17.36
N GLY A 49 -14.98 -10.35 -17.08
CA GLY A 49 -14.33 -9.16 -16.54
C GLY A 49 -13.51 -8.35 -17.57
N SER A 50 -13.26 -7.07 -17.28
CA SER A 50 -12.55 -6.12 -18.15
C SER A 50 -11.14 -5.89 -17.62
N VAL A 51 -10.16 -6.64 -18.12
CA VAL A 51 -8.74 -6.34 -17.84
C VAL A 51 -8.33 -5.18 -18.73
N GLU A 52 -7.79 -4.06 -18.24
CA GLU A 52 -7.16 -3.05 -19.11
C GLU A 52 -5.65 -3.03 -18.89
N PRO A 53 -4.87 -3.55 -19.85
CA PRO A 53 -3.42 -3.49 -19.75
C PRO A 53 -2.92 -2.04 -19.73
N VAL A 54 -2.08 -1.69 -18.74
CA VAL A 54 -1.24 -0.50 -18.80
C VAL A 54 0.11 -0.93 -19.35
N LEU A 55 0.14 -1.21 -20.65
CA LEU A 55 1.37 -1.48 -21.38
C LEU A 55 1.97 -0.15 -21.83
N ASP A 56 2.35 0.71 -20.89
CA ASP A 56 3.02 1.94 -21.25
C ASP A 56 3.90 2.54 -20.15
N ARG A 57 5.21 2.58 -20.45
CA ARG A 57 6.23 3.31 -19.67
C ARG A 57 6.26 4.79 -20.06
N ASP A 58 5.64 5.20 -21.16
CA ASP A 58 5.64 6.59 -21.58
C ASP A 58 4.81 7.47 -20.62
N THR A 59 5.35 8.65 -20.36
CA THR A 59 4.78 9.72 -19.53
C THR A 59 3.71 10.53 -20.26
N ALA A 60 3.22 10.05 -21.39
CA ALA A 60 2.27 10.73 -22.25
C ALA A 60 0.92 10.92 -21.51
N GLY A 61 0.71 12.12 -20.96
CA GLY A 61 -0.54 12.52 -20.32
C GLY A 61 -0.41 13.28 -18.99
N VAL A 62 0.80 13.39 -18.43
CA VAL A 62 1.00 14.17 -17.19
C VAL A 62 1.32 15.64 -17.55
N SER A 63 0.50 16.58 -17.09
CA SER A 63 0.70 18.01 -17.31
C SER A 63 1.79 18.56 -16.37
N GLY A 64 2.72 19.37 -16.88
CA GLY A 64 3.81 19.98 -16.10
C GLY A 64 5.20 19.39 -16.39
N SER A 65 6.13 19.52 -15.43
CA SER A 65 7.48 18.91 -15.47
C SER A 65 7.67 17.86 -14.35
N PRO A 66 6.91 16.75 -14.35
CA PRO A 66 7.04 15.70 -13.34
C PRO A 66 8.36 14.93 -13.51
N SER A 67 8.89 14.42 -12.39
CA SER A 67 9.95 13.42 -12.42
C SER A 67 9.43 12.15 -13.10
N ILE A 68 10.04 11.74 -14.22
CA ILE A 68 9.65 10.55 -15.00
C ILE A 68 9.55 9.32 -14.07
N SER A 69 10.48 9.20 -13.12
CA SER A 69 10.55 8.11 -12.14
C SER A 69 9.36 8.06 -11.18
N GLU A 70 8.86 9.20 -10.69
CA GLU A 70 7.73 9.25 -9.75
C GLU A 70 6.43 8.74 -10.40
N SER A 71 6.20 9.12 -11.67
CA SER A 71 5.03 8.68 -12.43
C SER A 71 5.06 7.16 -12.72
N ILE A 72 6.24 6.59 -12.93
CA ILE A 72 6.43 5.16 -13.13
C ILE A 72 6.14 4.40 -11.83
N PHE A 73 6.71 4.84 -10.71
CA PHE A 73 6.46 4.20 -9.41
C PHE A 73 4.98 4.27 -9.01
N ALA A 74 4.31 5.41 -9.21
CA ALA A 74 2.87 5.51 -8.96
C ALA A 74 2.06 4.50 -9.80
N LYS A 75 2.40 4.32 -11.08
CA LYS A 75 1.77 3.31 -11.95
C LYS A 75 2.05 1.88 -11.46
N ILE A 76 3.25 1.60 -10.95
CA ILE A 76 3.61 0.29 -10.39
C ILE A 76 2.81 0.01 -9.12
N THR A 77 2.68 0.99 -8.21
CA THR A 77 1.90 0.85 -6.97
C THR A 77 0.44 0.51 -7.25
N LEU A 78 -0.13 1.06 -8.33
CA LEU A 78 -1.52 0.84 -8.72
C LEU A 78 -1.72 -0.44 -9.56
N ALA A 79 -0.66 -1.16 -9.92
CA ALA A 79 -0.75 -2.33 -10.79
C ALA A 79 -1.24 -3.58 -10.02
N ASP A 80 -2.11 -4.38 -10.65
CA ASP A 80 -2.49 -5.69 -10.13
C ASP A 80 -1.39 -6.74 -10.36
N VAL A 81 -0.65 -6.61 -11.47
CA VAL A 81 0.47 -7.50 -11.83
C VAL A 81 1.57 -6.70 -12.47
N PHE A 82 2.82 -6.98 -12.09
CA PHE A 82 4.02 -6.41 -12.70
C PHE A 82 4.76 -7.44 -13.53
N VAL A 83 5.08 -7.11 -14.78
CA VAL A 83 5.83 -7.96 -15.70
C VAL A 83 7.20 -7.32 -15.98
N ALA A 84 8.28 -8.06 -15.77
CA ALA A 84 9.65 -7.56 -15.89
C ALA A 84 10.43 -8.30 -16.98
N ASP A 85 10.94 -7.59 -17.99
CA ASP A 85 11.90 -8.14 -18.95
C ASP A 85 13.31 -8.24 -18.33
N VAL A 86 13.63 -9.43 -17.81
CA VAL A 86 14.91 -9.73 -17.16
C VAL A 86 15.92 -10.38 -18.13
N SER A 87 15.76 -10.18 -19.43
CA SER A 87 16.73 -10.65 -20.42
C SER A 87 18.12 -10.05 -20.17
N ILE A 88 19.16 -10.89 -20.20
CA ILE A 88 20.54 -10.49 -19.94
C ILE A 88 21.03 -9.57 -21.08
N ILE A 89 21.47 -8.36 -20.73
CA ILE A 89 21.84 -7.33 -21.72
C ILE A 89 23.31 -7.41 -22.15
N ASN A 90 24.13 -8.13 -21.40
CA ASN A 90 25.59 -8.20 -21.58
C ASN A 90 26.08 -9.65 -21.75
N THR A 91 25.32 -10.48 -22.47
CA THR A 91 25.67 -11.88 -22.75
C THR A 91 27.09 -12.02 -23.30
N GLY A 92 27.84 -13.00 -22.78
CA GLY A 92 29.22 -13.25 -23.21
C GLY A 92 30.25 -12.24 -22.70
N SER A 93 29.84 -11.31 -21.83
CA SER A 93 30.79 -10.45 -21.11
C SER A 93 31.59 -11.25 -20.09
N GLU A 94 32.86 -10.88 -19.89
CA GLU A 94 33.69 -11.35 -18.78
C GLU A 94 33.26 -10.75 -17.43
N ASN A 95 32.45 -9.69 -17.46
CA ASN A 95 31.86 -9.08 -16.27
C ASN A 95 30.61 -9.82 -15.82
N ARG A 96 30.12 -9.48 -14.61
CA ARG A 96 28.86 -10.02 -14.08
C ARG A 96 27.69 -9.76 -15.04
N LEU A 97 26.99 -10.82 -15.42
CA LEU A 97 25.80 -10.76 -16.27
C LEU A 97 24.66 -10.06 -15.53
N THR A 98 23.92 -9.21 -16.24
CA THR A 98 22.83 -8.42 -15.67
C THR A 98 21.71 -8.19 -16.68
N PRO A 99 20.46 -8.10 -16.22
CA PRO A 99 19.39 -7.42 -16.93
C PRO A 99 19.61 -5.90 -16.99
N ASN A 100 18.70 -5.19 -17.65
CA ASN A 100 18.69 -3.73 -17.67
C ASN A 100 18.54 -3.15 -16.25
N PRO A 101 19.41 -2.22 -15.81
CA PRO A 101 19.36 -1.65 -14.46
C PRO A 101 18.06 -0.93 -14.11
N ASN A 102 17.42 -0.26 -15.07
CA ASN A 102 16.14 0.43 -14.82
C ASN A 102 15.03 -0.59 -14.54
N VAL A 103 14.98 -1.69 -15.30
CA VAL A 103 14.03 -2.78 -15.05
C VAL A 103 14.26 -3.38 -13.67
N LEU A 104 15.52 -3.52 -13.23
CA LEU A 104 15.83 -4.02 -11.88
C LEU A 104 15.37 -3.06 -10.76
N VAL A 105 15.50 -1.75 -10.94
CA VAL A 105 14.99 -0.75 -9.99
C VAL A 105 13.46 -0.80 -9.92
N GLU A 106 12.80 -0.82 -11.08
CA GLU A 106 11.34 -0.93 -11.17
C GLU A 106 10.83 -2.25 -10.58
N LEU A 107 11.53 -3.35 -10.82
CA LEU A 107 11.26 -4.67 -10.23
C LEU A 107 11.42 -4.67 -8.71
N GLY A 108 12.50 -4.09 -8.19
CA GLY A 108 12.69 -3.97 -6.74
C GLY A 108 11.56 -3.20 -6.06
N TYR A 109 11.12 -2.09 -6.69
CA TYR A 109 9.96 -1.34 -6.22
C TYR A 109 8.66 -2.14 -6.33
N ALA A 110 8.45 -2.85 -7.45
CA ALA A 110 7.27 -3.69 -7.64
C ALA A 110 7.19 -4.82 -6.61
N ILE A 111 8.30 -5.50 -6.29
CA ILE A 111 8.33 -6.52 -5.24
C ILE A 111 7.95 -5.92 -3.88
N ALA A 112 8.44 -4.72 -3.58
CA ALA A 112 8.18 -4.03 -2.33
C ALA A 112 6.70 -3.60 -2.16
N GLN A 113 6.03 -3.21 -3.26
CA GLN A 113 4.62 -2.79 -3.23
C GLN A 113 3.65 -3.95 -3.45
N LEU A 114 4.00 -4.87 -4.35
CA LEU A 114 3.08 -5.88 -4.86
C LEU A 114 3.34 -7.27 -4.29
N GLY A 115 4.56 -7.57 -3.84
CA GLY A 115 4.99 -8.93 -3.49
C GLY A 115 5.38 -9.76 -4.72
N TRP A 116 6.02 -10.91 -4.48
CA TRP A 116 6.57 -11.76 -5.54
C TRP A 116 5.49 -12.50 -6.35
N GLU A 117 4.39 -12.81 -5.70
CA GLU A 117 3.23 -13.50 -6.25
C GLU A 117 2.53 -12.73 -7.37
N ARG A 118 2.62 -11.40 -7.34
CA ARG A 118 2.09 -10.50 -8.38
C ARG A 118 3.16 -10.06 -9.39
N VAL A 119 4.33 -10.68 -9.37
CA VAL A 119 5.45 -10.39 -10.27
C VAL A 119 5.68 -11.55 -11.25
N VAL A 120 5.69 -11.22 -12.54
CA VAL A 120 6.03 -12.15 -13.63
C VAL A 120 7.36 -11.74 -14.25
N LEU A 121 8.38 -12.56 -14.07
CA LEU A 121 9.66 -12.38 -14.75
C LEU A 121 9.59 -13.03 -16.14
N VAL A 122 9.94 -12.30 -17.20
CA VAL A 122 10.06 -12.82 -18.57
C VAL A 122 11.49 -12.69 -19.06
N GLN A 123 12.01 -13.71 -19.73
CA GLN A 123 13.41 -13.74 -20.17
C GLN A 123 13.55 -14.35 -21.56
N ASN A 124 14.29 -13.69 -22.42
CA ASN A 124 14.81 -14.27 -23.64
C ASN A 124 16.07 -15.08 -23.36
N THR A 125 15.96 -16.40 -23.37
CA THR A 125 17.05 -17.33 -23.06
C THR A 125 18.09 -17.44 -24.18
N ALA A 126 17.87 -16.81 -25.33
CA ALA A 126 18.89 -16.69 -26.38
C ALA A 126 20.12 -15.87 -25.93
N TYR A 127 19.95 -15.10 -24.84
CA TYR A 127 20.94 -14.22 -24.21
C TYR A 127 21.49 -14.79 -22.88
N GLY A 128 21.13 -16.01 -22.52
CA GLY A 128 21.60 -16.69 -21.32
C GLY A 128 20.48 -17.37 -20.56
N SER A 129 20.84 -18.38 -19.79
CA SER A 129 19.92 -19.19 -19.00
C SER A 129 19.41 -18.46 -17.76
N PRO A 130 18.28 -18.89 -17.17
CA PRO A 130 17.80 -18.33 -15.90
C PRO A 130 18.82 -18.44 -14.75
N GLU A 131 19.72 -19.43 -14.79
CA GLU A 131 20.74 -19.62 -13.75
C GLU A 131 21.86 -18.57 -13.80
N GLU A 132 22.03 -17.93 -14.95
CA GLU A 132 23.00 -16.86 -15.18
C GLU A 132 22.48 -15.49 -14.72
N LEU A 133 21.21 -15.39 -14.32
CA LEU A 133 20.66 -14.18 -13.72
C LEU A 133 21.37 -13.83 -12.40
N PRO A 134 21.30 -12.54 -11.98
CA PRO A 134 21.75 -12.10 -10.66
C PRO A 134 21.16 -12.97 -9.53
N PHE A 135 21.92 -13.13 -8.44
CA PHE A 135 21.55 -14.07 -7.37
C PHE A 135 20.15 -13.86 -6.77
N ASP A 136 19.65 -12.62 -6.72
CA ASP A 136 18.30 -12.29 -6.23
C ASP A 136 17.17 -12.84 -7.12
N LEU A 137 17.46 -13.00 -8.42
CA LEU A 137 16.54 -13.53 -9.42
C LEU A 137 16.78 -15.01 -9.70
N ARG A 138 17.99 -15.51 -9.42
CA ARG A 138 18.34 -16.93 -9.55
C ARG A 138 17.43 -17.77 -8.66
N GLY A 139 16.86 -18.84 -9.22
CA GLY A 139 15.89 -19.71 -8.53
C GLY A 139 14.46 -19.16 -8.45
N ARG A 140 14.21 -17.94 -8.95
CA ARG A 140 12.84 -17.46 -9.18
C ARG A 140 12.27 -18.09 -10.44
N ARG A 141 10.94 -18.29 -10.44
CA ARG A 141 10.24 -18.77 -11.64
C ARG A 141 10.23 -17.69 -12.70
N VAL A 142 10.85 -17.99 -13.83
CA VAL A 142 10.87 -17.12 -15.02
C VAL A 142 9.94 -17.71 -16.08
N VAL A 143 9.36 -16.86 -16.92
CA VAL A 143 8.71 -17.22 -18.18
C VAL A 143 9.77 -17.15 -19.29
N PRO A 144 10.44 -18.26 -19.62
CA PRO A 144 11.46 -18.24 -20.66
C PRO A 144 10.81 -18.24 -22.05
N TYR A 145 11.49 -17.64 -23.00
CA TYR A 145 11.34 -17.91 -24.43
C TYR A 145 12.72 -17.79 -25.08
N SER A 146 12.91 -18.36 -26.27
CA SER A 146 14.15 -18.18 -27.03
C SER A 146 13.80 -17.63 -28.39
N PHE A 147 14.44 -16.52 -28.76
CA PHE A 147 14.26 -15.94 -30.09
C PHE A 147 15.53 -15.23 -30.57
N ARG A 148 15.97 -15.59 -31.78
CA ARG A 148 16.93 -14.87 -32.62
C ARG A 148 16.32 -14.61 -34.00
N ASN A 149 16.43 -13.37 -34.49
CA ASN A 149 15.74 -12.92 -35.72
C ASN A 149 16.08 -13.73 -36.97
N ASP A 150 17.28 -14.32 -37.01
CA ASP A 150 17.85 -15.03 -38.15
C ASP A 150 17.48 -16.51 -38.20
N THR A 151 17.25 -17.14 -37.05
CA THR A 151 17.04 -18.60 -36.97
C THR A 151 15.61 -19.00 -36.67
N ASP A 152 14.84 -18.15 -36.00
CA ASP A 152 13.62 -18.62 -35.33
C ASP A 152 12.33 -18.12 -36.00
N ASN A 153 11.31 -18.97 -36.00
CA ASN A 153 9.98 -18.60 -36.47
C ASN A 153 9.27 -17.71 -35.42
N ARG A 154 9.26 -16.39 -35.67
CA ARG A 154 8.62 -15.39 -34.81
C ARG A 154 7.20 -15.74 -34.41
N SER A 155 6.41 -16.30 -35.33
CA SER A 155 4.99 -16.59 -35.08
C SER A 155 4.81 -17.73 -34.10
N GLU A 156 5.65 -18.77 -34.18
CA GLU A 156 5.64 -19.92 -33.27
C GLU A 156 6.12 -19.51 -31.88
N VAL A 157 7.25 -18.79 -31.79
CA VAL A 157 7.78 -18.33 -30.50
C VAL A 157 6.80 -17.40 -29.79
N ARG A 158 6.15 -16.49 -30.53
CA ARG A 158 5.10 -15.63 -29.97
C ARG A 158 3.94 -16.44 -29.43
N ALA A 159 3.46 -17.45 -30.15
CA ALA A 159 2.33 -18.27 -29.72
C ALA A 159 2.67 -19.04 -28.43
N LEU A 160 3.89 -19.58 -28.34
CA LEU A 160 4.40 -20.22 -27.14
C LEU A 160 4.50 -19.24 -25.95
N LEU A 161 5.11 -18.07 -26.18
CA LEU A 161 5.26 -17.04 -25.17
C LEU A 161 3.90 -16.53 -24.68
N GLN A 162 2.94 -16.32 -25.59
CA GLN A 162 1.57 -15.95 -25.28
C GLN A 162 0.94 -16.95 -24.31
N GLY A 163 0.99 -18.26 -24.61
CA GLY A 163 0.39 -19.29 -23.75
C GLY A 163 1.03 -19.34 -22.35
N ARG A 164 2.36 -19.16 -22.27
CA ARG A 164 3.07 -19.11 -20.98
C ARG A 164 2.73 -17.87 -20.16
N LEU A 165 2.68 -16.70 -20.81
CA LEU A 165 2.28 -15.44 -20.18
C LEU A 165 0.83 -15.50 -19.73
N GLU A 166 -0.07 -16.10 -20.51
CA GLU A 166 -1.47 -16.28 -20.12
C GLU A 166 -1.59 -17.07 -18.82
N ALA A 167 -0.89 -18.21 -18.71
CA ALA A 167 -0.88 -19.02 -17.50
C ALA A 167 -0.29 -18.27 -16.29
N ALA A 168 0.81 -17.54 -16.49
CA ALA A 168 1.45 -16.76 -15.44
C ALA A 168 0.57 -15.60 -14.96
N LEU A 169 -0.07 -14.88 -15.88
CA LEU A 169 -0.99 -13.79 -15.57
C LEU A 169 -2.25 -14.30 -14.84
N LYS A 170 -2.84 -15.42 -15.28
CA LYS A 170 -3.99 -16.04 -14.58
C LYS A 170 -3.63 -16.39 -13.13
N ALA A 171 -2.44 -16.96 -12.88
CA ALA A 171 -1.99 -17.26 -11.53
C ALA A 171 -1.79 -15.99 -10.67
N ALA A 172 -1.07 -14.99 -11.20
CA ALA A 172 -0.81 -13.74 -10.49
C ALA A 172 -2.09 -12.94 -10.19
N LEU A 173 -3.06 -12.94 -11.12
CA LEU A 173 -4.37 -12.28 -10.95
C LEU A 173 -5.30 -13.05 -9.98
N HIS A 174 -5.14 -14.37 -9.86
CA HIS A 174 -5.89 -15.14 -8.87
C HIS A 174 -5.39 -14.82 -7.45
N GLU A 175 -4.07 -14.71 -7.25
CA GLU A 175 -3.49 -14.33 -5.95
C GLU A 175 -3.82 -12.88 -5.54
N SER A 176 -3.91 -11.95 -6.50
CA SER A 176 -4.36 -10.57 -6.22
C SER A 176 -5.82 -10.47 -5.77
N THR A 177 -6.61 -11.55 -5.90
CA THR A 177 -8.00 -11.63 -5.42
C THR A 177 -8.07 -12.22 -4.00
N GLN A 178 -6.98 -12.83 -3.49
CA GLN A 178 -6.95 -13.51 -2.20
C GLN A 178 -6.10 -12.81 -1.13
N MET A 179 -5.31 -11.79 -1.46
CA MET A 179 -4.55 -11.01 -0.47
C MET A 179 -5.10 -9.60 -0.29
N SER A 180 -6.07 -9.42 0.60
CA SER A 180 -6.14 -8.18 1.38
C SER A 180 -4.90 -8.16 2.29
N LEU A 181 -4.23 -7.01 2.44
CA LEU A 181 -3.27 -6.86 3.53
C LEU A 181 -3.94 -7.30 4.84
N PRO A 182 -3.22 -8.02 5.71
CA PRO A 182 -3.82 -8.58 6.91
C PRO A 182 -4.33 -7.44 7.80
N SER A 183 -5.49 -7.66 8.39
CA SER A 183 -6.10 -6.78 9.38
C SER A 183 -6.56 -7.62 10.57
N GLY A 184 -6.89 -6.97 11.67
CA GLY A 184 -7.27 -7.61 12.91
C GLY A 184 -6.13 -7.74 13.93
N LYS A 185 -6.48 -8.07 15.17
CA LYS A 185 -5.54 -8.11 16.31
C LYS A 185 -4.29 -9.00 16.13
N GLY A 186 -4.39 -10.03 15.30
CA GLY A 186 -3.28 -10.93 15.00
C GLY A 186 -2.43 -10.50 13.80
N ALA A 187 -2.80 -9.43 13.11
CA ALA A 187 -2.11 -8.96 11.93
C ALA A 187 -0.79 -8.25 12.29
N PRO A 188 0.25 -8.38 11.45
CA PRO A 188 1.45 -7.56 11.57
C PRO A 188 1.11 -6.08 11.35
N LEU A 189 1.39 -5.23 12.35
CA LEU A 189 1.12 -3.78 12.30
C LEU A 189 2.34 -3.00 12.80
N TRP A 190 2.74 -1.95 12.08
CA TRP A 190 3.69 -0.93 12.56
C TRP A 190 2.98 0.40 12.78
N TRP A 191 2.09 0.77 11.88
CA TRP A 191 1.35 2.01 11.91
C TRP A 191 0.48 2.13 13.16
N GLY A 192 0.24 3.37 13.59
CA GLY A 192 -0.76 3.69 14.60
C GLY A 192 -0.16 4.32 15.86
N LYS A 193 -1.01 4.43 16.88
CA LYS A 193 -0.64 4.96 18.19
C LYS A 193 -0.31 3.82 19.14
N TRP A 194 0.77 3.96 19.88
CA TRP A 194 1.25 2.96 20.81
C TRP A 194 1.53 3.63 22.15
N LYS A 195 1.13 3.00 23.25
CA LYS A 195 1.29 3.56 24.60
C LYS A 195 2.19 2.66 25.44
N ASN A 196 3.08 3.25 26.21
CA ASN A 196 3.95 2.50 27.11
C ASN A 196 3.14 1.62 28.08
N ASP A 197 3.53 0.35 28.22
CA ASP A 197 2.90 -0.67 29.07
C ASP A 197 3.42 -0.61 30.52
N SER A 198 3.55 0.60 31.07
CA SER A 198 3.99 0.82 32.45
C SER A 198 2.81 0.99 33.41
N ASP A 199 2.83 0.24 34.52
CA ASP A 199 1.84 0.36 35.60
C ASP A 199 2.07 1.59 36.52
N GLY A 200 3.11 2.39 36.26
CA GLY A 200 3.52 3.52 37.11
C GLY A 200 2.98 4.87 36.66
N LEU A 201 2.35 5.63 37.55
CA LEU A 201 1.83 6.98 37.27
C LEU A 201 2.92 8.04 37.03
N GLY A 202 4.18 7.73 37.37
CA GLY A 202 5.31 8.66 37.33
C GLY A 202 6.18 8.56 36.08
N PHE A 203 5.97 7.58 35.20
CA PHE A 203 6.76 7.44 33.97
C PHE A 203 5.94 6.77 32.87
N GLY A 204 6.18 7.12 31.63
CA GLY A 204 5.47 6.54 30.50
C GLY A 204 5.85 7.21 29.18
N GLY A 205 5.02 7.03 28.17
CA GLY A 205 5.25 7.63 26.86
C GLY A 205 4.29 7.11 25.79
N THR A 206 4.39 7.75 24.63
CA THR A 206 3.65 7.40 23.42
C THR A 206 4.62 7.27 22.25
N LEU A 207 4.41 6.26 21.43
CA LEU A 207 5.02 6.09 20.13
C LEU A 207 3.92 6.22 19.08
N ASN A 208 4.02 7.19 18.19
CA ASN A 208 3.09 7.37 17.07
C ASN A 208 3.82 7.08 15.77
N ILE A 209 3.42 6.04 15.04
CA ILE A 209 3.97 5.71 13.73
C ILE A 209 2.98 6.20 12.68
N ARG A 210 3.35 7.29 11.99
CA ARG A 210 2.43 8.07 11.13
C ARG A 210 2.38 7.54 9.71
N GLU A 211 3.53 7.20 9.16
CA GLU A 211 3.70 6.73 7.80
C GLU A 211 4.56 5.49 7.78
N VAL A 212 4.06 4.41 7.20
CA VAL A 212 4.81 3.18 6.97
C VAL A 212 4.99 3.00 5.46
N CYS A 213 6.21 2.71 5.05
CA CYS A 213 6.52 2.35 3.68
C CYS A 213 7.40 1.10 3.66
N ALA A 214 7.75 0.63 2.46
CA ALA A 214 8.52 -0.61 2.32
C ALA A 214 9.92 -0.57 2.94
N THR A 215 10.49 0.62 3.18
CA THR A 215 11.87 0.75 3.68
C THR A 215 11.95 1.19 5.14
N GLY A 216 10.81 1.47 5.78
CA GLY A 216 10.82 2.12 7.08
C GLY A 216 9.53 2.85 7.41
N PHE A 217 9.60 3.65 8.47
CA PHE A 217 8.47 4.44 8.93
C PHE A 217 8.90 5.74 9.61
N LEU A 218 8.05 6.76 9.52
CA LEU A 218 8.18 7.99 10.28
C LEU A 218 7.49 7.83 11.62
N PHE A 219 8.19 8.16 12.71
CA PHE A 219 7.66 8.06 14.05
C PHE A 219 7.86 9.33 14.88
N ASP A 220 7.00 9.50 15.88
CA ASP A 220 7.16 10.42 17.00
C ASP A 220 7.17 9.60 18.29
N LEU A 221 8.23 9.74 19.07
CA LEU A 221 8.40 9.08 20.35
C LEU A 221 8.51 10.14 21.44
N SER A 222 7.53 10.17 22.35
CA SER A 222 7.53 11.04 23.52
C SER A 222 7.51 10.19 24.78
N VAL A 223 8.39 10.49 25.73
CA VAL A 223 8.52 9.79 27.01
C VAL A 223 8.66 10.79 28.15
N PHE A 224 8.25 10.40 29.35
CA PHE A 224 8.41 11.21 30.55
C PHE A 224 8.77 10.37 31.77
N ASN A 225 9.44 11.01 32.72
CA ASN A 225 9.68 10.50 34.06
C ASN A 225 9.61 11.68 35.06
N GLY A 226 8.55 11.73 35.87
CA GLY A 226 8.21 12.89 36.69
C GLY A 226 7.98 14.12 35.83
N SER A 227 8.71 15.20 36.11
CA SER A 227 8.66 16.45 35.33
C SER A 227 9.66 16.51 34.19
N HIS A 228 10.49 15.49 33.98
CA HIS A 228 11.42 15.41 32.86
C HIS A 228 10.75 14.68 31.69
N SER A 229 10.96 15.19 30.48
CA SER A 229 10.44 14.61 29.25
C SER A 229 11.56 14.39 28.23
N GLY A 230 11.25 13.65 27.18
CA GLY A 230 12.08 13.52 25.99
C GLY A 230 11.24 13.23 24.76
N GLU A 231 11.65 13.79 23.63
CA GLU A 231 10.90 13.73 22.38
C GLU A 231 11.84 13.52 21.19
N ILE A 232 11.51 12.57 20.33
CA ILE A 232 12.21 12.30 19.07
C ILE A 232 11.19 12.12 17.95
N THR A 233 11.37 12.89 16.88
CA THR A 233 10.76 12.64 15.58
C THR A 233 11.84 12.23 14.61
N ALA A 234 11.78 11.01 14.09
CA ALA A 234 12.79 10.52 13.16
C ALA A 234 12.23 9.43 12.22
N TYR A 235 13.05 9.03 11.25
CA TYR A 235 12.75 7.93 10.36
C TYR A 235 13.46 6.67 10.81
N ALA A 236 12.72 5.59 11.04
CA ALA A 236 13.26 4.27 11.30
C ALA A 236 13.33 3.46 10.00
N ARG A 237 14.44 2.78 9.75
CA ARG A 237 14.63 1.88 8.60
C ARG A 237 14.30 0.45 9.00
N LEU A 238 13.45 -0.20 8.22
CA LEU A 238 13.19 -1.63 8.36
C LEU A 238 14.43 -2.42 7.90
N VAL A 239 14.86 -3.37 8.72
CA VAL A 239 15.96 -4.30 8.42
C VAL A 239 15.53 -5.75 8.39
N ALA A 240 14.41 -6.06 9.04
CA ALA A 240 13.71 -7.34 8.94
C ALA A 240 12.21 -7.10 9.05
N GLN A 241 11.41 -8.17 8.93
CA GLN A 241 9.95 -8.10 8.99
C GLN A 241 9.42 -7.53 10.32
N ASP A 242 10.14 -7.75 11.41
CA ASP A 242 9.80 -7.38 12.79
C ASP A 242 10.81 -6.41 13.42
N LEU A 243 11.81 -5.92 12.67
CA LEU A 243 12.91 -5.14 13.20
C LEU A 243 13.18 -3.88 12.38
N ALA A 244 13.24 -2.74 13.05
CA ALA A 244 13.66 -1.45 12.49
C ALA A 244 14.68 -0.75 13.40
N TYR A 245 15.47 0.17 12.83
CA TYR A 245 16.35 1.05 13.62
C TYR A 245 16.30 2.49 13.10
N ALA A 246 16.44 3.45 14.00
CA ALA A 246 16.57 4.87 13.69
C ALA A 246 17.92 5.37 14.20
N ARG A 247 18.65 6.10 13.35
CA ARG A 247 19.87 6.82 13.72
C ARG A 247 19.52 8.29 13.91
N VAL A 248 19.85 8.84 15.08
CA VAL A 248 19.42 10.18 15.50
C VAL A 248 20.66 11.04 15.77
N GLU A 249 20.69 12.25 15.21
CA GLU A 249 21.78 13.20 15.42
C GLU A 249 21.76 13.72 16.86
N ASN A 250 22.74 13.34 17.67
CA ASN A 250 22.71 13.57 19.12
C ASN A 250 23.32 14.92 19.53
N GLY A 251 22.88 15.99 18.85
CA GLY A 251 23.45 17.34 19.00
C GLY A 251 24.70 17.60 18.13
N PRO A 252 25.28 18.82 18.18
CA PRO A 252 26.29 19.29 17.21
C PRO A 252 27.59 18.47 17.17
N ASP A 253 28.01 17.94 18.32
CA ASP A 253 29.28 17.21 18.50
C ASP A 253 29.07 15.82 19.13
N GLY A 254 27.82 15.35 19.20
CA GLY A 254 27.48 14.07 19.83
C GLY A 254 27.69 12.88 18.91
N GLU A 255 28.05 11.73 19.47
CA GLU A 255 27.98 10.46 18.75
C GLU A 255 26.53 10.17 18.37
N VAL A 256 26.32 9.63 17.17
CA VAL A 256 24.98 9.32 16.63
C VAL A 256 24.25 8.37 17.59
N GLY A 257 23.09 8.80 18.08
CA GLY A 257 22.19 7.98 18.88
C GLY A 257 21.49 6.93 18.01
N GLU A 258 21.02 5.86 18.62
CA GLU A 258 20.37 4.76 17.92
C GLU A 258 19.20 4.20 18.73
N ILE A 259 18.06 4.06 18.06
CA ILE A 259 16.84 3.47 18.62
C ILE A 259 16.44 2.28 17.76
N GLN A 260 16.28 1.13 18.39
CA GLN A 260 15.80 -0.10 17.78
C GLN A 260 14.32 -0.31 18.12
N PHE A 261 13.55 -0.79 17.15
CA PHE A 261 12.15 -1.15 17.30
C PHE A 261 11.98 -2.62 16.92
N ARG A 262 11.45 -3.42 17.83
CA ARG A 262 11.07 -4.82 17.58
C ARG A 262 9.58 -5.01 17.76
N ARG A 263 8.89 -5.46 16.72
CA ARG A 263 7.48 -5.83 16.81
C ARG A 263 7.34 -7.23 17.40
N GLU A 264 6.51 -7.35 18.43
CA GLU A 264 6.19 -8.59 19.12
C GLU A 264 4.66 -8.76 19.19
N LEU A 265 4.19 -10.00 19.16
CA LEU A 265 2.80 -10.34 19.43
C LEU A 265 2.76 -11.18 20.70
N SER A 266 2.08 -10.70 21.73
CA SER A 266 1.93 -11.39 23.02
C SER A 266 0.45 -11.63 23.30
N GLY A 267 -0.02 -12.84 23.00
CA GLY A 267 -1.45 -13.15 22.96
C GLY A 267 -2.16 -12.30 21.91
N ASP A 268 -3.20 -11.57 22.31
CA ASP A 268 -3.93 -10.62 21.45
C ASP A 268 -3.38 -9.18 21.51
N ARG A 269 -2.21 -8.97 22.14
CA ARG A 269 -1.60 -7.64 22.26
C ARG A 269 -0.44 -7.50 21.28
N GLN A 270 -0.54 -6.51 20.42
CA GLN A 270 0.56 -6.04 19.58
C GLN A 270 1.45 -5.12 20.40
N ILE A 271 2.75 -5.39 20.39
CA ILE A 271 3.75 -4.67 21.19
C ILE A 271 4.89 -4.24 20.26
N ILE A 272 5.36 -3.02 20.42
CA ILE A 272 6.67 -2.58 19.91
C ILE A 272 7.59 -2.41 21.10
N ARG A 273 8.62 -3.25 21.18
CA ARG A 273 9.73 -3.07 22.10
C ARG A 273 10.68 -2.04 21.49
N VAL A 274 10.85 -0.93 22.19
CA VAL A 274 11.79 0.13 21.84
C VAL A 274 13.02 -0.01 22.72
N GLU A 275 14.21 0.03 22.13
CA GLU A 275 15.49 -0.03 22.83
C GLU A 275 16.41 1.10 22.32
N GLU A 276 16.85 1.96 23.23
CA GLU A 276 17.93 2.92 22.99
C GLU A 276 19.28 2.19 23.05
N THR A 277 19.79 1.77 21.90
CA THR A 277 21.03 0.98 21.77
C THR A 277 22.28 1.85 21.81
N SER A 278 22.17 3.11 21.37
CA SER A 278 23.17 4.15 21.55
C SER A 278 22.50 5.41 22.09
N SER A 279 23.14 6.07 23.06
CA SER A 279 22.48 7.11 23.85
C SER A 279 21.92 8.26 23.01
N CYS A 280 20.70 8.67 23.28
CA CYS A 280 20.00 9.79 22.66
C CYS A 280 19.79 10.96 23.65
N HIS A 281 20.72 11.16 24.59
CA HIS A 281 20.60 12.10 25.70
C HIS A 281 20.34 13.56 25.31
N TYR A 282 20.66 13.97 24.08
CA TYR A 282 20.34 15.32 23.61
C TYR A 282 18.83 15.58 23.59
N TYR A 283 18.02 14.53 23.47
CA TYR A 283 16.57 14.61 23.28
C TYR A 283 15.75 14.35 24.54
N HIS A 284 16.37 14.17 25.71
CA HIS A 284 15.62 13.88 26.93
C HIS A 284 16.28 14.41 28.20
N GLY A 285 15.46 14.67 29.23
CA GLY A 285 15.91 15.08 30.55
C GLY A 285 16.56 13.95 31.38
N MET A 286 17.18 14.32 32.49
CA MET A 286 17.85 13.37 33.40
C MET A 286 16.88 12.31 33.93
N GLY A 287 17.24 11.03 33.80
CA GLY A 287 16.43 9.91 34.30
C GLY A 287 15.27 9.51 33.39
N VAL A 288 15.14 10.14 32.21
CA VAL A 288 14.24 9.71 31.13
C VAL A 288 14.99 8.72 30.24
N GLN A 289 14.29 7.73 29.68
CA GLN A 289 14.83 6.78 28.70
C GLN A 289 13.77 6.52 27.63
N PHE A 290 14.20 6.37 26.38
CA PHE A 290 13.29 6.03 25.28
C PHE A 290 12.90 4.55 25.25
N SER A 291 13.68 3.69 25.93
CA SER A 291 13.45 2.25 25.98
C SER A 291 12.16 1.88 26.72
N GLY A 292 11.41 0.92 26.18
CA GLY A 292 10.19 0.41 26.81
C GLY A 292 9.34 -0.46 25.89
N ASN A 293 8.31 -1.09 26.45
CA ASN A 293 7.31 -1.82 25.68
C ASN A 293 6.13 -0.88 25.40
N PHE A 294 5.77 -0.71 24.14
CA PHE A 294 4.65 0.11 23.71
C PHE A 294 3.56 -0.78 23.14
N VAL A 295 2.38 -0.78 23.76
CA VAL A 295 1.22 -1.58 23.35
C VAL A 295 0.36 -0.77 22.39
N HIS A 296 -0.12 -1.41 21.33
CA HIS A 296 -1.00 -0.79 20.35
C HIS A 296 -2.27 -0.25 21.02
N VAL A 297 -2.60 1.01 20.76
CA VAL A 297 -3.87 1.61 21.18
C VAL A 297 -4.96 1.09 20.26
N LEU A 298 -6.04 0.56 20.84
CA LEU A 298 -7.17 -0.02 20.09
C LEU A 298 -7.58 0.87 18.91
N GLU A 299 -7.55 0.29 17.72
CA GLU A 299 -8.00 0.89 16.48
C GLU A 299 -9.14 0.03 15.90
N PRO A 300 -10.41 0.34 16.20
CA PRO A 300 -11.53 -0.57 15.93
C PRO A 300 -11.67 -0.99 14.45
N LEU A 301 -11.39 -0.09 13.52
CA LEU A 301 -11.49 -0.37 12.09
C LEU A 301 -10.41 -1.37 11.63
N PHE A 302 -9.21 -1.30 12.22
CA PHE A 302 -8.14 -2.26 11.97
C PHE A 302 -8.32 -3.55 12.76
N ASP A 303 -8.47 -3.45 14.09
CA ASP A 303 -8.45 -4.57 15.03
C ASP A 303 -9.61 -5.55 14.85
N TYR A 304 -10.73 -5.09 14.28
CA TYR A 304 -11.87 -5.95 13.92
C TYR A 304 -11.86 -6.40 12.46
N GLY A 305 -10.83 -6.06 11.71
CA GLY A 305 -10.60 -6.58 10.36
C GLY A 305 -11.33 -5.84 9.24
N PHE A 306 -11.88 -4.64 9.50
CA PHE A 306 -12.63 -3.91 8.49
C PHE A 306 -11.72 -3.20 7.49
N LEU A 307 -10.60 -2.65 7.96
CA LEU A 307 -9.59 -1.95 7.15
C LEU A 307 -8.19 -2.48 7.48
N ASN A 308 -7.32 -2.54 6.48
CA ASN A 308 -5.91 -2.88 6.64
C ASN A 308 -5.02 -1.64 6.91
N GLU A 309 -3.74 -1.86 7.20
CA GLU A 309 -2.76 -0.81 7.56
C GLU A 309 -2.73 0.36 6.55
N LEU A 310 -2.75 0.09 5.25
CA LEU A 310 -2.70 1.13 4.22
C LEU A 310 -4.02 1.89 4.07
N GLU A 311 -5.14 1.19 4.25
CA GLU A 311 -6.47 1.81 4.26
C GLU A 311 -6.62 2.73 5.47
N MET A 312 -6.13 2.31 6.63
CA MET A 312 -6.09 3.12 7.84
C MET A 312 -5.24 4.38 7.66
N MET A 313 -4.02 4.24 7.15
CA MET A 313 -3.16 5.38 6.82
C MET A 313 -3.86 6.38 5.89
N SER A 314 -4.54 5.86 4.87
CA SER A 314 -5.26 6.69 3.90
C SER A 314 -6.47 7.40 4.52
N LEU A 315 -7.22 6.72 5.39
CA LEU A 315 -8.34 7.29 6.12
C LEU A 315 -7.88 8.40 7.09
N VAL A 316 -6.82 8.16 7.86
CA VAL A 316 -6.26 9.15 8.79
C VAL A 316 -5.72 10.35 8.02
N ARG A 317 -5.02 10.15 6.90
CA ARG A 317 -4.58 11.26 6.05
C ARG A 317 -5.73 12.05 5.44
N LEU A 318 -6.81 11.37 5.04
CA LEU A 318 -8.00 12.00 4.48
C LEU A 318 -8.75 12.86 5.51
N THR A 319 -8.81 12.40 6.75
CA THR A 319 -9.64 12.99 7.81
C THR A 319 -8.86 13.85 8.80
N GLY A 320 -7.53 13.73 8.87
CA GLY A 320 -6.60 14.57 9.63
C GLY A 320 -7.06 14.84 11.06
N GLU A 321 -7.16 16.12 11.42
CA GLU A 321 -7.66 16.57 12.73
C GLU A 321 -9.05 16.01 13.12
N TYR A 322 -9.86 15.59 12.16
CA TYR A 322 -11.20 15.03 12.40
C TYR A 322 -11.19 13.52 12.66
N TYR A 323 -10.06 12.85 12.52
CA TYR A 323 -9.99 11.40 12.60
C TYR A 323 -10.46 10.85 13.95
N GLU A 324 -10.01 11.42 15.07
CA GLU A 324 -10.43 10.92 16.39
C GLU A 324 -11.94 11.08 16.61
N SER A 325 -12.51 12.18 16.10
CA SER A 325 -13.96 12.38 16.14
C SER A 325 -14.70 11.34 15.30
N LEU A 326 -14.19 10.99 14.12
CA LEU A 326 -14.72 9.89 13.30
C LEU A 326 -14.59 8.54 14.04
N ARG A 327 -13.39 8.22 14.54
CA ARG A 327 -13.03 6.95 15.18
C ARG A 327 -13.97 6.58 16.33
N VAL A 328 -14.33 7.54 17.20
CA VAL A 328 -15.21 7.26 18.35
C VAL A 328 -16.65 6.88 17.95
N ARG A 329 -17.06 7.07 16.68
CA ARG A 329 -18.35 6.58 16.17
C ARG A 329 -18.33 5.10 15.80
N PHE A 330 -17.17 4.46 15.68
CA PHE A 330 -17.01 3.06 15.31
C PHE A 330 -16.87 2.14 16.55
N GLN A 331 -17.74 2.32 17.54
CA GLN A 331 -17.81 1.43 18.73
C GLN A 331 -18.59 0.14 18.45
N GLY A 332 -19.73 0.27 17.76
CA GLY A 332 -20.40 -0.84 17.09
C GLY A 332 -20.20 -0.68 15.59
N ILE A 333 -19.65 -1.69 14.93
CA ILE A 333 -19.32 -1.66 13.50
C ILE A 333 -20.10 -2.76 12.77
N GLY A 334 -20.59 -2.43 11.57
CA GLY A 334 -21.21 -3.37 10.65
C GLY A 334 -20.89 -3.02 9.20
N GLU A 335 -21.30 -3.91 8.29
CA GLU A 335 -21.19 -3.71 6.84
C GLU A 335 -22.58 -3.62 6.22
N SER A 336 -22.67 -2.87 5.13
CA SER A 336 -23.90 -2.71 4.35
C SER A 336 -23.62 -2.81 2.85
N GLU A 337 -24.68 -2.94 2.05
CA GLU A 337 -24.54 -2.95 0.59
C GLU A 337 -24.22 -1.55 0.04
N CYS A 338 -23.43 -1.50 -1.02
CA CYS A 338 -23.22 -0.27 -1.80
C CYS A 338 -24.42 -0.04 -2.73
N LEU A 339 -25.05 1.13 -2.63
CA LEU A 339 -26.21 1.53 -3.44
C LEU A 339 -25.83 2.32 -4.70
N ASP A 340 -24.54 2.66 -4.84
CA ASP A 340 -23.98 3.37 -5.98
C ASP A 340 -23.72 2.44 -7.18
N SER A 341 -23.49 3.02 -8.36
CA SER A 341 -23.15 2.26 -9.56
C SER A 341 -21.69 1.77 -9.58
N PHE A 342 -20.88 2.18 -8.62
CA PHE A 342 -19.48 1.79 -8.47
C PHE A 342 -19.31 0.83 -7.29
N GLU A 343 -18.30 -0.01 -7.36
CA GLU A 343 -17.99 -0.97 -6.30
C GLU A 343 -17.27 -0.27 -5.14
N ALA A 344 -17.79 -0.49 -3.93
CA ALA A 344 -17.15 -0.08 -2.70
C ALA A 344 -17.58 -1.00 -1.55
N LYS A 345 -16.65 -1.31 -0.65
CA LYS A 345 -16.96 -1.86 0.67
C LYS A 345 -17.58 -0.75 1.52
N VAL A 346 -18.70 -1.02 2.18
CA VAL A 346 -19.38 -0.03 3.02
C VAL A 346 -19.35 -0.49 4.47
N ILE A 347 -18.75 0.32 5.34
CA ILE A 347 -18.63 0.09 6.77
C ILE A 347 -19.42 1.19 7.47
N HIS A 348 -20.34 0.81 8.36
CA HIS A 348 -21.07 1.77 9.18
C HIS A 348 -20.74 1.56 10.66
N GLY A 349 -20.71 2.66 11.38
CA GLY A 349 -20.40 2.72 12.80
C GLY A 349 -21.49 3.44 13.57
N GLY A 350 -21.73 3.03 14.81
CA GLY A 350 -22.48 3.85 15.75
C GLY A 350 -22.14 3.57 17.21
N VAL A 351 -22.40 4.56 18.05
CA VAL A 351 -22.36 4.40 19.51
C VAL A 351 -23.71 3.88 19.99
N ARG A 352 -23.69 2.77 20.73
CA ARG A 352 -24.90 2.08 21.20
C ARG A 352 -25.81 3.05 21.97
N GLY A 353 -27.02 3.26 21.48
CA GLY A 353 -28.02 4.15 22.08
C GLY A 353 -27.93 5.61 21.67
N LEU A 354 -26.94 6.00 20.86
CA LEU A 354 -26.71 7.37 20.38
C LEU A 354 -26.71 7.47 18.84
N TYR A 355 -27.39 6.55 18.17
CA TYR A 355 -27.38 6.40 16.71
C TYR A 355 -27.86 7.63 15.92
N THR A 356 -28.60 8.55 16.55
CA THR A 356 -29.07 9.80 15.92
C THR A 356 -28.05 10.94 15.95
N ILE A 357 -26.96 10.79 16.71
CA ILE A 357 -25.95 11.84 16.90
C ILE A 357 -24.50 11.34 16.82
N MET A 358 -24.27 10.04 16.99
CA MET A 358 -22.95 9.40 17.03
C MET A 358 -22.91 8.22 16.05
N GLU A 359 -23.14 8.51 14.77
CA GLU A 359 -23.00 7.55 13.67
C GLU A 359 -21.95 8.00 12.66
N GLY A 360 -21.33 7.03 12.00
CA GLY A 360 -20.39 7.23 10.91
C GLY A 360 -20.55 6.18 9.82
N ILE A 361 -20.04 6.49 8.65
CA ILE A 361 -19.98 5.61 7.49
C ILE A 361 -18.66 5.82 6.76
N ILE A 362 -18.05 4.73 6.32
CA ILE A 362 -16.84 4.70 5.49
C ILE A 362 -17.15 3.83 4.28
N MET A 363 -16.76 4.30 3.10
CA MET A 363 -16.73 3.49 1.89
C MET A 363 -15.29 3.40 1.39
N SER A 364 -14.84 2.20 1.02
CA SER A 364 -13.54 1.98 0.38
C SER A 364 -13.71 1.28 -0.97
N GLY A 365 -13.14 1.88 -2.03
CA GLY A 365 -13.10 1.34 -3.38
C GLY A 365 -11.84 0.48 -3.61
N PRO A 366 -11.86 -0.38 -4.64
CA PRO A 366 -10.78 -1.34 -4.90
C PRO A 366 -9.45 -0.70 -5.33
N ARG A 367 -9.42 0.60 -5.67
CA ARG A 367 -8.21 1.31 -6.11
C ARG A 367 -7.74 2.35 -5.08
N GLY A 368 -8.20 2.22 -3.83
CA GLY A 368 -7.87 3.15 -2.75
C GLY A 368 -8.77 4.39 -2.72
N GLU A 369 -9.88 4.40 -3.48
CA GLU A 369 -10.90 5.43 -3.33
C GLU A 369 -11.49 5.36 -1.91
N LEU A 370 -11.66 6.51 -1.26
CA LEU A 370 -12.22 6.59 0.07
C LEU A 370 -13.30 7.66 0.16
N TRP A 371 -14.33 7.33 0.93
CA TRP A 371 -15.35 8.26 1.38
C TRP A 371 -15.57 8.03 2.87
N ALA A 372 -15.66 9.09 3.64
CA ALA A 372 -15.99 9.01 5.06
C ALA A 372 -17.00 10.11 5.39
N ALA A 373 -17.99 9.77 6.20
CA ALA A 373 -18.90 10.73 6.78
C ALA A 373 -19.24 10.38 8.22
N TYR A 374 -19.50 11.40 9.04
CA TYR A 374 -20.00 11.18 10.40
C TYR A 374 -20.82 12.36 10.90
N LEU A 375 -21.63 12.07 11.91
CA LEU A 375 -22.41 13.06 12.64
C LEU A 375 -21.54 13.79 13.66
N ASP A 376 -21.49 15.12 13.51
CA ASP A 376 -20.81 16.04 14.41
C ASP A 376 -21.81 17.11 14.87
N ASP A 377 -22.50 16.82 15.98
CA ASP A 377 -23.59 17.62 16.52
C ASP A 377 -24.66 17.96 15.46
N ASP A 378 -24.71 19.22 15.05
CA ASP A 378 -25.70 19.77 14.13
C ASP A 378 -25.34 19.57 12.65
N VAL A 379 -24.17 19.01 12.33
CA VAL A 379 -23.72 18.83 10.94
C VAL A 379 -23.35 17.37 10.64
N ALA A 380 -23.41 17.00 9.37
CA ALA A 380 -22.77 15.79 8.84
C ALA A 380 -21.47 16.18 8.15
N ARG A 381 -20.32 15.77 8.66
CA ARG A 381 -19.04 16.03 8.01
C ARG A 381 -18.75 14.96 6.98
N TYR A 382 -18.19 15.37 5.85
CA TYR A 382 -17.92 14.49 4.73
C TYR A 382 -16.54 14.74 4.13
N PHE A 383 -15.87 13.64 3.79
CA PHE A 383 -14.51 13.59 3.28
C PHE A 383 -14.45 12.59 2.12
N THR A 384 -13.65 12.89 1.09
CA THR A 384 -13.39 11.93 0.01
C THR A 384 -12.07 12.19 -0.70
N THR A 385 -11.43 11.12 -1.18
CA THR A 385 -10.31 11.22 -2.12
C THR A 385 -10.78 11.56 -3.55
N GLU A 386 -12.04 11.31 -3.87
CA GLU A 386 -12.54 11.34 -5.23
C GLU A 386 -12.98 12.75 -5.66
N PRO A 387 -12.32 13.37 -6.66
CA PRO A 387 -12.63 14.74 -7.09
C PRO A 387 -14.09 14.96 -7.46
N LYS A 388 -14.71 13.96 -8.11
CA LYS A 388 -16.13 14.00 -8.53
C LYS A 388 -17.08 14.20 -7.35
N TRP A 389 -16.73 13.70 -6.17
CA TRP A 389 -17.60 13.67 -5.01
C TRP A 389 -17.25 14.75 -3.96
N LYS A 390 -16.29 15.65 -4.24
CA LYS A 390 -15.88 16.68 -3.27
C LYS A 390 -17.00 17.65 -2.85
N GLU A 391 -18.03 17.81 -3.68
CA GLU A 391 -19.14 18.75 -3.45
C GLU A 391 -20.52 18.07 -3.49
N GLN A 392 -20.55 16.74 -3.55
CA GLN A 392 -21.80 15.96 -3.63
C GLN A 392 -21.63 14.59 -2.98
N LEU A 393 -22.71 14.06 -2.39
CA LEU A 393 -22.67 12.75 -1.74
C LEU A 393 -22.95 11.61 -2.74
N PRO A 394 -22.21 10.49 -2.67
CA PRO A 394 -22.62 9.23 -3.26
C PRO A 394 -23.98 8.79 -2.73
N LYS A 395 -24.71 8.02 -3.54
CA LYS A 395 -26.07 7.57 -3.23
C LYS A 395 -26.12 6.77 -1.92
N THR A 396 -25.10 5.97 -1.65
CA THR A 396 -24.99 5.20 -0.39
C THR A 396 -24.91 6.10 0.84
N ILE A 397 -24.13 7.19 0.77
CA ILE A 397 -24.00 8.14 1.89
C ILE A 397 -25.24 9.02 2.00
N GLU A 398 -25.88 9.39 0.88
CA GLU A 398 -27.16 10.10 0.92
C GLU A 398 -28.27 9.24 1.56
N ASP A 399 -28.31 7.93 1.27
CA ASP A 399 -29.24 7.00 1.89
C ASP A 399 -28.98 6.86 3.40
N TRP A 400 -27.72 6.69 3.79
CA TRP A 400 -27.30 6.73 5.20
C TRP A 400 -27.75 8.02 5.89
N ARG A 401 -27.60 9.17 5.20
CA ARG A 401 -27.97 10.51 5.67
C ARG A 401 -29.47 10.77 5.75
N SER A 402 -30.28 10.02 5.00
CA SER A 402 -31.73 10.21 4.93
C SER A 402 -32.44 10.22 6.30
N ARG A 403 -31.84 9.59 7.31
CA ARG A 403 -32.32 9.51 8.70
C ARG A 403 -32.08 10.80 9.52
N PHE A 404 -31.27 11.72 9.01
CA PHE A 404 -30.86 12.98 9.65
C PHE A 404 -30.72 14.09 8.61
N ASN A 405 -31.72 14.20 7.74
CA ASN A 405 -31.79 15.18 6.64
C ASN A 405 -31.79 16.64 7.11
N ASP A 406 -32.16 16.88 8.36
CA ASP A 406 -32.12 18.17 9.03
C ASP A 406 -30.70 18.70 9.24
N LYS A 407 -29.70 17.82 9.25
CA LYS A 407 -28.28 18.18 9.44
C LYS A 407 -27.63 18.55 8.11
N PRO A 408 -27.15 19.79 7.92
CA PRO A 408 -26.43 20.17 6.72
C PRO A 408 -25.10 19.43 6.59
N VAL A 409 -24.69 19.19 5.34
CA VAL A 409 -23.43 18.52 5.04
C VAL A 409 -22.29 19.53 4.95
N LYS A 410 -21.20 19.28 5.67
CA LYS A 410 -19.97 20.04 5.58
C LYS A 410 -18.93 19.24 4.79
N PHE A 411 -18.69 19.66 3.56
CA PHE A 411 -17.69 19.08 2.67
C PHE A 411 -16.29 19.57 3.03
N HIS A 412 -15.38 18.65 3.32
CA HIS A 412 -13.99 18.95 3.64
C HIS A 412 -13.09 18.66 2.44
N ALA A 413 -12.76 19.70 1.67
CA ALA A 413 -11.89 19.58 0.48
C ALA A 413 -10.38 19.64 0.81
N TYR A 414 -10.04 20.24 1.95
CA TYR A 414 -8.68 20.36 2.48
C TYR A 414 -8.72 20.13 3.99
N VAL A 415 -7.87 19.26 4.49
CA VAL A 415 -7.77 18.91 5.90
C VAL A 415 -6.31 18.96 6.30
N SER A 416 -6.01 19.55 7.46
CA SER A 416 -4.65 19.47 8.02
C SER A 416 -4.37 18.03 8.45
N ALA A 417 -3.37 17.41 7.81
CA ALA A 417 -2.90 16.07 8.17
C ALA A 417 -1.96 16.09 9.39
N ILE A 418 -1.50 17.26 9.82
CA ILE A 418 -0.70 17.45 11.02
C ILE A 418 -1.68 17.76 12.16
N PRO A 419 -1.73 16.95 13.23
CA PRO A 419 -2.50 17.30 14.43
C PRO A 419 -2.02 18.67 14.93
N PRO A 420 -2.92 19.56 15.37
CA PRO A 420 -2.48 20.74 16.11
C PRO A 420 -1.66 20.27 17.33
N ASP A 421 -0.59 20.99 17.66
CA ASP A 421 0.14 20.78 18.92
C ASP A 421 -0.90 20.76 20.05
N GLU A 422 -1.02 19.65 20.78
CA GLU A 422 -1.86 19.63 21.98
C GLU A 422 -1.28 20.66 22.97
N PRO A 423 -2.11 21.57 23.52
CA PRO A 423 -1.65 22.62 24.43
C PRO A 423 -1.18 22.09 25.79
#